data_AF-A0A3Q4GMN6-F1
#
_entry.id   AF-A0A3Q4GMN6-F1
#
_cell.length_a   1.000
_cell.length_b   1.000
_cell.length_c   1.000
_cell.angle_alpha   90.00
_cell.angle_beta   90.00
_cell.angle_gamma   90.00
#
_symmetry.space_group_name_H-M   'P 1'
#
loop_
_entity.id
_entity.type
_entity.pdbx_description
1 polymer ?
#
loop_
_entity_poly.entity_id
_entity_poly.type
_entity_poly.pdbx_seq_one_letter_code
_entity_poly.pdbx_strand_id
1 'polypeptide(L)'
;MVRNCCVIGCNVRSHDRQGKKLGNGISFHSFPTWKQHEGDRIAELTKRRRLAWIAAVGRVDLQFASISKYLLVCSRHFHSGKFYICSHHSL
;
A
#
# COMPACT_ATOMS: atom_id res chain seq x y z
N MET A 1 9.33 1.85 15.19
CA MET A 1 9.58 1.14 13.92
C MET A 1 9.31 2.10 12.75
N VAL A 2 10.32 2.41 11.94
CA VAL A 2 10.18 3.34 10.81
C VAL A 2 9.39 2.67 9.69
N ARG A 3 8.45 3.40 9.07
CA ARG A 3 7.61 2.94 7.97
C ARG A 3 7.97 3.74 6.73
N ASN A 4 8.19 3.06 5.62
CA ASN A 4 8.45 3.65 4.31
C ASN A 4 7.33 3.24 3.35
N CYS A 5 6.96 4.13 2.43
CA CYS A 5 6.03 3.76 1.36
C CYS A 5 6.70 2.70 0.46
N CYS A 6 5.96 1.66 0.08
CA CYS A 6 6.47 0.62 -0.82
C CYS A 6 6.22 0.92 -2.31
N VAL A 7 5.45 1.97 -2.64
CA VAL A 7 5.23 2.41 -4.03
C VAL A 7 6.55 2.90 -4.64
N ILE A 8 6.86 2.42 -5.83
CA ILE A 8 8.06 2.84 -6.57
C ILE A 8 8.05 4.36 -6.78
N GLY A 9 9.18 5.02 -6.50
CA GLY A 9 9.31 6.48 -6.60
C GLY A 9 8.75 7.29 -5.41
N CYS A 10 8.15 6.63 -4.40
CA CYS A 10 7.61 7.34 -3.23
C CYS A 10 8.58 7.37 -2.05
N ASN A 11 9.18 8.54 -1.78
CA ASN A 11 10.15 8.75 -0.70
C ASN A 11 9.53 9.07 0.68
N VAL A 12 8.26 8.70 0.89
CA VAL A 12 7.54 9.01 2.12
C VAL A 12 7.93 8.10 3.26
N ARG A 13 8.25 8.72 4.39
CA ARG A 13 8.66 8.06 5.63
C ARG A 13 7.79 8.53 6.78
N SER A 14 7.61 7.66 7.77
CA SER A 14 6.91 8.03 9.01
C SER A 14 7.82 8.72 10.03
N HIS A 15 9.14 8.57 9.89
CA HIS A 15 10.13 9.17 10.77
C HIS A 15 11.24 9.81 9.94
N ASP A 16 11.88 10.85 10.50
CA ASP A 16 13.08 11.46 9.92
C ASP A 16 14.32 10.57 10.05
N ARG A 17 15.48 11.07 9.60
CA ARG A 17 16.75 10.34 9.69
C ARG A 17 17.24 10.13 11.13
N GLN A 18 16.74 10.93 12.08
CA GLN A 18 17.07 10.84 13.51
C GLN A 18 16.06 9.95 14.26
N GLY A 19 15.07 9.37 13.56
CA GLY A 19 14.06 8.51 14.15
C GLY A 19 12.92 9.26 14.83
N LYS A 20 12.79 10.58 14.64
CA LYS A 20 11.66 11.36 15.14
C LYS A 20 10.46 11.20 14.22
N LYS A 21 9.29 10.95 14.80
CA LYS A 21 8.04 10.81 14.04
C LYS A 21 7.73 12.12 13.30
N LEU A 22 7.48 12.02 12.00
CA LEU A 22 7.09 13.16 11.19
C LEU A 22 5.61 13.48 11.47
N GLY A 23 5.33 14.72 11.88
CA GLY A 23 3.99 15.23 12.21
C GLY A 23 3.18 15.65 10.98
N ASN A 24 3.53 15.16 9.80
CA ASN A 24 2.99 15.58 8.50
C ASN A 24 1.62 14.96 8.15
N GLY A 25 0.90 14.38 9.14
CA GLY A 25 -0.45 13.84 8.96
C GLY A 25 -0.54 12.62 8.04
N ILE A 26 0.58 12.04 7.63
CA ILE A 26 0.61 10.91 6.71
C ILE A 26 0.37 9.60 7.48
N SER A 27 -0.66 8.85 7.07
CA SER A 27 -0.90 7.49 7.53
C SER A 27 -0.31 6.46 6.55
N PHE A 28 -0.10 5.24 7.06
CA PHE A 28 0.45 4.12 6.31
C PHE A 28 -0.54 2.95 6.38
N HIS A 29 -0.89 2.40 5.22
CA HIS A 29 -1.90 1.36 5.07
C HIS A 29 -1.29 0.06 4.54
N SER A 30 -1.67 -1.06 5.12
CA SER A 30 -1.28 -2.40 4.65
C SER A 30 -2.13 -2.85 3.49
N PHE A 31 -1.63 -3.82 2.72
CA PHE A 31 -2.40 -4.46 1.67
C PHE A 31 -3.68 -5.11 2.22
N PRO A 32 -4.80 -5.08 1.46
CA PRO A 32 -6.03 -5.75 1.86
C PRO A 32 -5.82 -7.25 2.07
N THR A 33 -6.36 -7.80 3.15
CA THR A 33 -6.38 -9.25 3.40
C THR A 33 -7.38 -9.93 2.47
N TRP A 34 -7.02 -11.09 1.91
CA TRP A 34 -7.96 -11.93 1.17
C TRP A 34 -8.82 -12.72 2.15
N LYS A 35 -10.12 -12.45 2.16
CA LYS A 35 -11.09 -13.01 3.12
C LYS A 35 -11.82 -14.20 2.50
N GLN A 36 -11.10 -15.31 2.32
CA GLN A 36 -11.62 -16.49 1.62
C GLN A 36 -12.77 -17.22 2.34
N HIS A 37 -12.94 -17.00 3.65
CA HIS A 37 -13.96 -17.68 4.47
C HIS A 37 -15.20 -16.82 4.77
N GLU A 38 -15.28 -15.58 4.27
CA GLU A 38 -16.41 -14.67 4.51
C GLU A 38 -17.49 -14.73 3.39
N GLY A 39 -17.48 -15.79 2.59
CA GLY A 39 -18.39 -16.03 1.46
C GLY A 39 -17.85 -15.56 0.10
N ASP A 40 -18.33 -16.20 -0.96
CA ASP A 40 -17.76 -16.09 -2.33
C ASP A 40 -17.66 -14.66 -2.83
N ARG A 41 -18.71 -13.86 -2.61
CA ARG A 41 -18.73 -12.45 -3.02
C ARG A 41 -17.65 -11.61 -2.33
N ILE A 42 -17.41 -11.87 -1.04
CA ILE A 42 -16.40 -11.14 -0.24
C ILE A 42 -14.99 -11.64 -0.59
N ALA A 43 -14.84 -12.95 -0.76
CA ALA A 43 -13.59 -13.57 -1.19
C ALA A 43 -13.12 -12.98 -2.53
N GLU A 44 -14.01 -12.92 -3.52
CA GLU A 44 -13.70 -12.39 -4.86
C GLU A 44 -13.42 -10.88 -4.81
N LEU A 45 -14.22 -10.10 -4.08
CA LEU A 45 -14.01 -8.65 -3.95
C LEU A 45 -12.65 -8.32 -3.30
N THR A 46 -12.29 -9.01 -2.23
CA THR A 46 -11.03 -8.78 -1.51
C THR A 46 -9.83 -9.26 -2.30
N LYS A 47 -9.96 -10.38 -3.03
CA LYS A 47 -8.96 -10.85 -4.00
C LYS A 47 -8.68 -9.80 -5.08
N ARG A 48 -9.72 -9.27 -5.73
CA ARG A 48 -9.58 -8.22 -6.76
C ARG A 48 -8.92 -6.96 -6.21
N ARG A 49 -9.33 -6.49 -5.03
CA ARG A 49 -8.71 -5.31 -4.39
C ARG A 49 -7.23 -5.53 -4.09
N ARG A 50 -6.86 -6.71 -3.57
CA ARG A 50 -5.47 -7.05 -3.28
C ARG A 50 -4.63 -7.13 -4.56
N LEU A 51 -5.14 -7.74 -5.63
CA LEU A 51 -4.47 -7.77 -6.95
C LEU A 51 -4.29 -6.36 -7.53
N ALA A 52 -5.31 -5.51 -7.46
CA ALA A 52 -5.22 -4.14 -7.91
C ALA A 52 -4.13 -3.36 -7.17
N TRP A 53 -3.98 -3.56 -5.86
CA TRP A 53 -2.89 -2.94 -5.09
C TRP A 53 -1.51 -3.44 -5.50
N ILE A 54 -1.35 -4.75 -5.71
CA ILE A 54 -0.06 -5.33 -6.15
C ILE A 54 0.34 -4.73 -7.50
N ALA A 55 -0.58 -4.71 -8.46
CA ALA A 55 -0.34 -4.15 -9.79
C ALA A 55 0.03 -2.66 -9.72
N ALA A 56 -0.69 -1.90 -8.89
CA ALA A 56 -0.49 -0.47 -8.72
C ALA A 56 0.83 -0.10 -8.01
N VAL A 57 1.34 -0.95 -7.11
CA VAL A 57 2.65 -0.74 -6.49
C VAL A 57 3.78 -1.04 -7.47
N GLY A 58 3.56 -1.92 -8.46
CA GLY A 58 4.46 -2.15 -9.58
C GLY A 58 5.78 -2.84 -9.22
N ARG A 59 5.87 -3.43 -8.03
CA ARG A 59 7.07 -4.13 -7.56
C ARG A 59 7.08 -5.59 -8.03
N VAL A 60 8.18 -5.99 -8.66
CA VAL A 60 8.38 -7.35 -9.22
C VAL A 60 8.46 -8.44 -8.14
N ASP A 61 8.87 -8.08 -6.93
CA ASP A 61 9.03 -9.01 -5.80
C ASP A 61 7.74 -9.23 -4.99
N LEU A 62 6.63 -8.56 -5.35
CA LEU A 62 5.35 -8.74 -4.68
C LEU A 62 4.60 -9.96 -5.19
N GLN A 63 4.41 -10.93 -4.30
CA GLN A 63 3.60 -12.11 -4.56
C GLN A 63 2.28 -12.00 -3.78
N PHE A 64 1.17 -12.39 -4.43
CA PHE A 64 -0.17 -12.28 -3.83
C PHE A 64 -0.28 -12.97 -2.47
N ALA A 65 0.28 -14.17 -2.35
CA ALA A 65 0.22 -15.01 -1.16
C ALA A 65 1.13 -14.51 -0.03
N SER A 66 2.28 -13.89 -0.35
CA SER A 66 3.35 -13.62 0.61
C SER A 66 3.72 -12.13 0.71
N ILE A 67 2.71 -11.27 0.88
CA ILE A 67 2.95 -9.85 1.13
C ILE A 67 3.34 -9.63 2.59
N SER A 68 4.55 -9.10 2.81
CA SER A 68 5.03 -8.75 4.13
C SER A 68 4.20 -7.63 4.79
N LYS A 69 3.93 -7.78 6.09
CA LYS A 69 3.24 -6.76 6.91
C LYS A 69 3.98 -5.42 6.99
N TYR A 70 5.26 -5.39 6.63
CA TYR A 70 6.09 -4.19 6.62
C TYR A 70 5.98 -3.38 5.31
N LEU A 71 5.37 -3.96 4.28
CA LEU A 71 5.08 -3.26 3.03
C LEU A 71 3.80 -2.45 3.20
N LEU A 72 3.97 -1.13 3.28
CA LEU A 72 2.89 -0.19 3.56
C LEU A 72 2.85 0.88 2.47
N VAL A 73 1.64 1.35 2.17
CA VAL A 73 1.41 2.44 1.23
C VAL A 73 0.99 3.69 1.99
N CYS A 74 1.58 4.84 1.68
CA CYS A 74 1.23 6.09 2.35
C CYS A 74 -0.11 6.66 1.85
N SER A 75 -0.80 7.43 2.70
CA SER A 75 -2.11 8.01 2.41
C SER A 75 -2.16 8.91 1.16
N ARG A 76 -1.02 9.41 0.67
CA ARG A 76 -0.95 10.25 -0.54
C ARG A 76 -1.39 9.53 -1.82
N HIS A 77 -1.39 8.20 -1.82
CA HIS A 77 -1.85 7.40 -2.95
C HIS A 77 -3.35 7.06 -2.89
N PHE A 78 -4.06 7.62 -1.91
CA PHE A 78 -5.49 7.43 -1.73
C PHE A 78 -6.22 8.74 -2.00
N HIS A 79 -7.26 8.67 -2.82
CA HIS A 79 -8.21 9.77 -2.96
C HIS A 79 -9.57 9.28 -2.46
N SER A 80 -10.10 9.92 -1.42
CA SER A 80 -11.36 9.52 -0.76
C SER A 80 -11.39 8.04 -0.34
N GLY A 81 -10.26 7.50 0.13
CA GLY A 81 -10.13 6.10 0.54
C GLY A 81 -10.03 5.07 -0.60
N LYS A 82 -10.07 5.51 -1.85
CA LYS A 82 -9.80 4.67 -3.02
C LYS A 82 -8.32 4.78 -3.38
N PHE A 83 -7.67 3.64 -3.56
CA PHE A 83 -6.28 3.56 -3.98
C PHE A 83 -6.20 3.82 -5.48
N TYR A 84 -5.47 4.86 -5.88
CA TYR A 84 -5.23 5.17 -7.28
C TYR A 84 -3.76 4.92 -7.61
N ILE A 85 -3.53 4.41 -8.82
CA ILE A 85 -2.19 4.36 -9.39
C ILE A 85 -1.78 5.82 -9.61
N CYS A 86 -0.86 6.30 -8.78
CA CYS A 86 -0.23 7.58 -9.01
C CYS A 86 0.81 7.33 -10.10
N SER A 87 0.39 7.40 -11.36
CA SER A 87 1.28 7.45 -12.52
C SER A 87 2.04 8.78 -12.49
N HIS A 88 2.91 8.99 -11.50
CA HIS A 88 3.94 10.02 -11.60
C HIS A 88 5.04 9.49 -12.50
N HIS A 89 4.70 9.38 -13.79
CA HIS A 89 5.65 9.64 -14.86
C HIS A 89 5.24 11.00 -15.43
N SER A 90 5.59 12.06 -14.71
CA SER A 90 5.70 13.38 -15.33
C SER A 90 7.02 13.34 -16.10
N LEU A 91 6.94 13.12 -17.41
CA LEU A 91 7.90 13.70 -18.35
C LEU A 91 7.50 15.16 -18.57
#